data_AF-A0AA43A151-F1
#
_entry.id   AF-A0AA43A151-F1
#
_cell.length_a   1.000
_cell.length_b   1.000
_cell.length_c   1.000
_cell.angle_alpha   90.00
_cell.angle_beta   90.00
_cell.angle_gamma   90.00
#
_symmetry.space_group_name_H-M   'P 1'
#
loop_
_entity.id
_entity.type
_entity.pdbx_description
1 polymer ?
#
loop_
_entity_poly.entity_id
_entity_poly.type
_entity_poly.pdbx_seq_one_letter_code
_entity_poly.pdbx_strand_id
1 'polypeptide(L)'
;MKLTVFTALLASFTFSPLVNADNWQPITGAEALQQLVSGATAEIELQPGVTAVGKYYADGTAEIEAWNETFQRTWAVKGDDQVCYTGVKTNCFSFEKNLDDKAEFRASNVATAEVFVFRVTDAETDTFTRETPAGNEGGLGSPSAAEVAAALSDPNTNMGSMNFQFDYISYDGDIPGAGSASATRMLWQPSLPYKLNDTTNLFIRPAIPVIFSQDVPQPDGSFSSEGVDLGDIGFDFSVGKTLPGGIVLLGGLAGTLPTATNDSLGLDQWLLGPEAAVAMVQKWGVLGVLVSHQWDIAGEDDYDTSITGGQYFYAFNLKDGWQINASPTFSYNHEASSGNKWTFPLGIGASKTTLFGGRPWKFGLQYWHYVKSPDNFGPDYQIRFSVSPVIKLPW
;
A
#
# COMPACT_ATOMS: atom_id res chain seq x y z
N MET A 1 -47.68 -7.61 -55.96
CA MET A 1 -47.05 -6.36 -55.47
C MET A 1 -45.54 -6.56 -55.53
N LYS A 2 -44.86 -5.96 -56.51
CA LYS A 2 -43.40 -6.11 -56.72
C LYS A 2 -42.69 -5.18 -55.75
N LEU A 3 -41.79 -5.70 -54.92
CA LEU A 3 -40.89 -4.89 -54.09
C LEU A 3 -39.47 -5.00 -54.65
N THR A 4 -39.00 -3.90 -55.22
CA THR A 4 -37.66 -3.71 -55.75
C THR A 4 -36.73 -3.36 -54.59
N VAL A 5 -35.69 -4.15 -54.34
CA VAL A 5 -34.64 -3.82 -53.36
C VAL A 5 -33.47 -3.20 -54.12
N PHE A 6 -33.20 -1.92 -53.84
CA PHE A 6 -32.02 -1.19 -54.29
C PHE A 6 -30.85 -1.53 -53.36
N THR A 7 -29.79 -2.13 -53.90
CA THR A 7 -28.51 -2.29 -53.19
C THR A 7 -27.68 -1.03 -53.43
N ALA A 8 -27.55 -0.18 -52.40
CA ALA A 8 -26.61 0.94 -52.40
C ALA A 8 -25.22 0.45 -52.00
N LEU A 9 -24.26 0.52 -52.92
CA LEU A 9 -22.85 0.23 -52.67
C LEU A 9 -22.21 1.48 -52.04
N LEU A 10 -22.02 1.48 -50.72
CA LEU A 10 -21.28 2.53 -50.02
C LEU A 10 -19.78 2.25 -50.18
N ALA A 11 -19.10 2.98 -51.07
CA ALA A 11 -17.65 2.99 -51.15
C ALA A 11 -17.09 3.82 -49.98
N SER A 12 -16.71 3.15 -48.90
CA SER A 12 -15.97 3.75 -47.79
C SER A 12 -14.54 4.04 -48.24
N PHE A 13 -14.26 5.28 -48.65
CA PHE A 13 -12.90 5.80 -48.72
C PHE A 13 -12.37 5.95 -47.30
N THR A 14 -11.61 4.96 -46.84
CA THR A 14 -10.76 5.11 -45.65
C THR A 14 -9.60 6.02 -46.04
N PHE A 15 -9.70 7.30 -45.68
CA PHE A 15 -8.52 8.15 -45.55
C PHE A 15 -7.72 7.61 -44.36
N SER A 16 -6.71 6.79 -44.64
CA SER A 16 -5.66 6.52 -43.66
C SER A 16 -4.93 7.85 -43.43
N PRO A 17 -4.89 8.40 -42.20
CA PRO A 17 -3.90 9.42 -41.91
C PRO A 17 -2.52 8.82 -42.20
N LEU A 18 -1.74 9.51 -43.02
CA LEU A 18 -0.31 9.25 -43.17
C LEU A 18 0.30 9.39 -41.77
N VAL A 19 0.49 8.26 -41.10
CA VAL A 19 1.41 8.16 -39.97
C VAL A 19 2.78 8.48 -40.58
N ASN A 20 3.32 9.65 -40.27
CA ASN A 20 4.77 9.84 -40.43
C ASN A 20 5.39 8.73 -39.59
N ALA A 21 6.08 7.80 -40.24
CA ALA A 21 6.91 6.86 -39.53
C ALA A 21 8.04 7.68 -38.93
N ASP A 22 7.88 8.10 -37.68
CA ASP A 22 8.90 8.82 -36.94
C ASP A 22 10.24 8.11 -37.10
N ASN A 23 11.27 8.86 -37.49
CA ASN A 23 12.56 8.29 -37.85
C ASN A 23 13.37 8.05 -36.57
N TRP A 24 13.13 6.91 -35.91
CA TRP A 24 13.80 6.54 -34.65
C TRP A 24 15.13 5.81 -34.91
N GLN A 25 16.19 6.26 -34.24
CA GLN A 25 17.51 5.62 -34.28
C GLN A 25 17.86 4.97 -32.94
N PRO A 26 18.21 3.67 -32.90
CA PRO A 26 18.72 3.02 -31.70
C PRO A 26 19.99 3.65 -31.16
N ILE A 27 20.03 3.84 -29.84
CA ILE A 27 21.23 4.21 -29.10
C ILE A 27 21.91 2.91 -28.69
N THR A 28 23.05 2.63 -29.31
CA THR A 28 23.84 1.42 -29.08
C THR A 28 25.27 1.78 -28.70
N GLY A 29 25.95 0.88 -27.99
CA GLY A 29 27.28 1.04 -27.45
C GLY A 29 27.24 1.39 -25.96
N ALA A 30 28.02 0.66 -25.17
CA ALA A 30 27.99 0.80 -23.72
C ALA A 30 28.31 2.22 -23.24
N GLU A 31 29.27 2.90 -23.89
CA GLU A 31 29.63 4.28 -23.56
C GLU A 31 28.50 5.29 -23.83
N ALA A 32 27.77 5.12 -24.95
CA ALA A 32 26.66 6.00 -25.30
C ALA A 32 25.48 5.84 -24.33
N LEU A 33 25.16 4.59 -23.94
CA LEU A 33 24.13 4.31 -22.94
C LEU A 33 24.53 4.79 -21.54
N GLN A 34 25.82 4.67 -21.19
CA GLN A 34 26.36 5.19 -19.94
C GLN A 34 26.22 6.71 -19.89
N GLN A 35 26.57 7.42 -20.97
CA GLN A 35 26.44 8.88 -21.06
C GLN A 35 24.99 9.35 -21.01
N LEU A 36 24.06 8.59 -21.60
CA LEU A 36 22.64 8.91 -21.58
C LEU A 36 22.04 8.92 -20.17
N VAL A 37 22.52 8.03 -19.29
CA VAL A 37 21.90 7.81 -17.97
C VAL A 37 22.73 8.41 -16.83
N SER A 38 24.05 8.42 -16.94
CA SER A 38 24.94 8.90 -15.88
C SER A 38 24.81 10.41 -15.68
N GLY A 39 24.27 10.83 -14.53
CA GLY A 39 24.05 12.23 -14.19
C GLY A 39 22.66 12.74 -14.60
N ALA A 40 21.86 11.93 -15.29
CA ALA A 40 20.55 12.33 -15.79
C ALA A 40 19.54 12.54 -14.66
N THR A 41 18.65 13.51 -14.85
CA THR A 41 17.49 13.75 -13.98
C THR A 41 16.20 13.55 -14.77
N ALA A 42 15.29 12.76 -14.21
CA ALA A 42 14.05 12.34 -14.83
C ALA A 42 12.87 12.93 -14.07
N GLU A 43 12.22 13.98 -14.57
CA GLU A 43 11.06 14.61 -13.94
C GLU A 43 9.77 14.17 -14.65
N ILE A 44 8.96 13.36 -13.97
CA ILE A 44 7.77 12.75 -14.55
C ILE A 44 6.53 13.16 -13.76
N GLU A 45 5.62 13.90 -14.40
CA GLU A 45 4.28 14.07 -13.83
C GLU A 45 3.53 12.74 -13.89
N LEU A 46 3.21 12.18 -12.71
CA LEU A 46 2.51 10.91 -12.58
C LEU A 46 1.00 11.10 -12.72
N GLN A 47 0.49 12.12 -12.03
CA GLN A 47 -0.89 12.60 -12.09
C GLN A 47 -0.85 14.11 -11.79
N PRO A 48 -1.90 14.89 -12.12
CA PRO A 48 -1.93 16.32 -11.89
C PRO A 48 -1.44 16.73 -10.49
N GLY A 49 -0.34 17.48 -10.44
CA GLY A 49 0.23 17.99 -9.18
C GLY A 49 1.05 16.97 -8.38
N VAL A 50 1.40 15.83 -8.95
CA VAL A 50 2.36 14.85 -8.40
C VAL A 50 3.42 14.53 -9.43
N THR A 51 4.64 14.99 -9.16
CA THR A 51 5.83 14.72 -9.97
C THR A 51 6.71 13.70 -9.26
N ALA A 52 7.22 12.73 -10.02
CA ALA A 52 8.32 11.89 -9.60
C ALA A 52 9.63 12.41 -10.18
N VAL A 53 10.70 12.34 -9.39
CA VAL A 53 12.03 12.81 -9.78
C VAL A 53 13.02 11.67 -9.61
N GLY A 54 13.53 11.14 -10.72
CA GLY A 54 14.59 10.14 -10.74
C GLY A 54 15.95 10.81 -10.93
N LYS A 55 16.92 10.54 -10.06
CA LYS A 55 18.31 11.00 -10.19
C LYS A 55 19.22 9.80 -10.39
N TYR A 56 20.08 9.88 -11.40
CA TYR A 56 20.97 8.79 -11.79
C TYR A 56 22.42 9.21 -11.60
N TYR A 57 23.18 8.43 -10.83
CA TYR A 57 24.55 8.76 -10.48
C TYR A 57 25.55 7.95 -11.28
N ALA A 58 26.73 8.53 -11.52
CA ALA A 58 27.80 7.92 -12.30
C ALA A 58 28.36 6.63 -11.66
N ASP A 59 28.17 6.43 -10.36
CA ASP A 59 28.59 5.24 -9.63
C ASP A 59 27.66 4.03 -9.81
N GLY A 60 26.61 4.16 -10.64
CA GLY A 60 25.63 3.11 -10.88
C GLY A 60 24.51 3.06 -9.83
N THR A 61 24.42 4.04 -8.94
CA THR A 61 23.26 4.20 -8.05
C THR A 61 22.23 5.16 -8.66
N ALA A 62 20.97 5.04 -8.22
CA ALA A 62 19.92 5.97 -8.58
C ALA A 62 18.88 6.04 -7.46
N GLU A 63 18.18 7.16 -7.37
CA GLU A 63 17.04 7.33 -6.47
C GLU A 63 15.85 7.89 -7.23
N ILE A 64 14.65 7.46 -6.86
CA ILE A 64 13.41 8.07 -7.36
C ILE A 64 12.62 8.60 -6.20
N GLU A 65 12.30 9.88 -6.23
CA GLU A 65 11.40 10.49 -5.27
C GLU A 65 10.00 10.54 -5.86
N ALA A 66 9.01 9.93 -5.19
CA ALA A 66 7.61 10.01 -5.58
C ALA A 66 6.70 9.81 -4.36
N TRP A 67 5.59 10.56 -4.29
CA TRP A 67 4.64 10.52 -3.16
C TRP A 67 5.30 10.64 -1.78
N ASN A 68 6.28 11.55 -1.66
CA ASN A 68 7.04 11.81 -0.45
C ASN A 68 7.96 10.67 0.01
N GLU A 69 8.17 9.65 -0.82
CA GLU A 69 9.03 8.51 -0.56
C GLU A 69 10.21 8.47 -1.54
N THR A 70 11.33 7.88 -1.08
CA THR A 70 12.54 7.71 -1.89
C THR A 70 12.80 6.23 -2.18
N PHE A 71 12.77 5.87 -3.46
CA PHE A 71 13.01 4.52 -3.96
C PHE A 71 14.46 4.39 -4.42
N GLN A 72 15.26 3.65 -3.63
CA GLN A 72 16.66 3.40 -3.92
C GLN A 72 16.84 2.31 -4.98
N ARG A 73 17.69 2.58 -5.97
CA ARG A 73 17.97 1.71 -7.12
C ARG A 73 19.46 1.63 -7.41
N THR A 74 19.83 0.60 -8.16
CA THR A 74 21.10 0.54 -8.86
C THR A 74 20.84 0.35 -10.36
N TRP A 75 21.73 0.80 -11.21
CA TRP A 75 21.60 0.74 -12.66
C TRP A 75 22.92 0.34 -13.31
N ALA A 76 22.84 -0.37 -14.43
CA ALA A 76 24.01 -0.76 -15.20
C ALA A 76 23.64 -0.96 -16.66
N VAL A 77 24.59 -0.68 -17.55
CA VAL A 77 24.50 -1.08 -18.95
C VAL A 77 24.74 -2.59 -19.06
N LYS A 78 23.89 -3.28 -19.81
CA LYS A 78 23.97 -4.71 -20.06
C LYS A 78 24.14 -4.96 -21.55
N GLY A 79 25.29 -5.52 -21.94
CA GLY A 79 25.62 -5.66 -23.36
C GLY A 79 25.85 -4.28 -23.97
N ASP A 80 25.34 -4.07 -25.19
CA ASP A 80 25.57 -2.86 -25.99
C ASP A 80 24.28 -2.09 -26.31
N ASP A 81 23.13 -2.52 -25.80
CA ASP A 81 21.81 -2.02 -26.23
C ASP A 81 20.82 -1.80 -25.09
N GLN A 82 21.18 -2.11 -23.84
CA GLN A 82 20.25 -2.13 -22.72
C GLN A 82 20.80 -1.44 -21.47
N VAL A 83 19.95 -0.68 -20.79
CA VAL A 83 20.18 -0.23 -19.41
C VAL A 83 19.22 -0.98 -18.50
N CYS A 84 19.75 -1.62 -17.47
CA CYS A 84 18.99 -2.40 -16.52
C CYS A 84 19.03 -1.76 -15.14
N TYR A 85 17.86 -1.62 -14.51
CA TYR A 85 17.73 -1.21 -13.12
C TYR A 85 17.61 -2.45 -12.23
N THR A 86 18.28 -2.44 -11.10
CA THR A 86 18.29 -3.50 -10.10
C THR A 86 17.44 -3.08 -8.90
N GLY A 87 16.47 -3.94 -8.58
CA GLY A 87 15.43 -3.73 -7.57
C GLY A 87 14.25 -4.69 -7.78
N VAL A 88 13.95 -5.03 -9.04
CA VAL A 88 12.93 -6.01 -9.46
C VAL A 88 13.49 -6.80 -10.65
N LYS A 89 13.16 -8.10 -10.78
CA LYS A 89 13.89 -9.05 -11.66
C LYS A 89 13.77 -8.82 -13.18
N THR A 90 13.12 -7.77 -13.69
CA THR A 90 12.89 -7.55 -15.13
C THR A 90 12.70 -6.06 -15.54
N ASN A 91 13.68 -5.19 -15.23
CA ASN A 91 13.63 -3.75 -15.60
C ASN A 91 14.80 -3.36 -16.51
N CYS A 92 14.90 -3.95 -17.71
CA CYS A 92 15.87 -3.56 -18.73
C CYS A 92 15.18 -2.78 -19.85
N PHE A 93 15.80 -1.73 -20.34
CA PHE A 93 15.24 -0.83 -21.34
C PHE A 93 16.25 -0.61 -22.48
N SER A 94 15.76 -0.63 -23.70
CA SER A 94 16.48 -0.14 -24.88
C SER A 94 16.08 1.29 -25.18
N PHE A 95 16.98 2.09 -25.75
CA PHE A 95 16.75 3.51 -26.00
C PHE A 95 16.89 3.85 -27.48
N GLU A 96 16.03 4.74 -27.95
CA GLU A 96 16.06 5.26 -29.31
C GLU A 96 15.91 6.79 -29.25
N LYS A 97 16.55 7.48 -30.20
CA LYS A 97 16.47 8.92 -30.36
C LYS A 97 15.65 9.26 -31.60
N ASN A 98 14.80 10.27 -31.50
CA ASN A 98 14.08 10.78 -32.67
C ASN A 98 15.05 11.61 -33.54
N LEU A 99 15.14 11.29 -34.83
CA LEU A 99 15.98 12.01 -35.79
C LEU A 99 15.36 13.32 -36.26
N ASP A 100 14.03 13.42 -36.23
CA ASP A 100 13.27 14.60 -36.60
C ASP A 100 13.20 15.61 -35.43
N ASP A 101 13.21 15.12 -34.19
CA ASP A 101 13.28 15.93 -32.96
C ASP A 101 14.41 15.48 -32.02
N LYS A 102 15.53 16.21 -32.03
CA LYS A 102 16.73 15.85 -31.25
C LYS A 102 16.55 15.88 -29.74
N ALA A 103 15.49 16.52 -29.24
CA ALA A 103 15.18 16.56 -27.81
C ALA A 103 14.34 15.34 -27.39
N GLU A 104 13.80 14.58 -28.33
CA GLU A 104 12.87 13.48 -28.06
C GLU A 104 13.57 12.12 -28.16
N PHE A 105 13.24 11.27 -27.18
CA PHE A 105 13.78 9.94 -26.99
C PHE A 105 12.64 8.99 -26.64
N ARG A 106 12.84 7.70 -26.89
CA ARG A 106 11.97 6.67 -26.36
C ARG A 106 12.76 5.56 -25.71
N ALA A 107 12.21 5.05 -24.61
CA ALA A 107 12.68 3.87 -23.92
C ALA A 107 11.67 2.74 -24.12
N SER A 108 12.13 1.54 -24.41
CA SER A 108 11.29 0.36 -24.59
C SER A 108 11.68 -0.69 -23.55
N ASN A 109 10.74 -1.12 -22.72
CA ASN A 109 10.98 -2.21 -21.78
C ASN A 109 11.21 -3.52 -22.56
N VAL A 110 12.35 -4.16 -22.34
CA VAL A 110 12.78 -5.35 -23.09
C VAL A 110 11.87 -6.56 -22.84
N ALA A 111 11.27 -6.65 -21.65
CA ALA A 111 10.42 -7.79 -21.27
C ALA A 111 8.97 -7.61 -21.72
N THR A 112 8.41 -6.40 -21.60
CA THR A 112 6.98 -6.14 -21.85
C THR A 112 6.72 -5.48 -23.21
N ALA A 113 7.76 -4.97 -23.87
CA ALA A 113 7.68 -4.12 -25.06
C ALA A 113 6.90 -2.81 -24.85
N GLU A 114 6.66 -2.40 -23.60
CA GLU A 114 6.05 -1.11 -23.28
C GLU A 114 7.01 0.03 -23.67
N VAL A 115 6.51 1.01 -24.42
CA VAL A 115 7.29 2.14 -24.95
C VAL A 115 6.93 3.40 -24.19
N PHE A 116 7.97 4.15 -23.78
CA PHE A 116 7.86 5.41 -23.07
C PHE A 116 8.57 6.49 -23.87
N VAL A 117 7.88 7.57 -24.22
CA VAL A 117 8.48 8.73 -24.89
C VAL A 117 8.85 9.76 -23.83
N PHE A 118 10.07 10.28 -23.92
CA PHE A 118 10.58 11.32 -23.03
C PHE A 118 11.38 12.37 -23.80
N ARG A 119 11.39 13.58 -23.26
CA ARG A 119 11.97 14.76 -23.89
C ARG A 119 12.97 15.42 -22.97
N VAL A 120 14.17 15.72 -23.45
CA VAL A 120 15.16 16.52 -22.73
C VAL A 120 14.68 17.97 -22.70
N THR A 121 14.37 18.47 -21.51
CA THR A 121 13.87 19.82 -21.26
C THR A 121 14.96 20.78 -20.83
N ASP A 122 16.05 20.27 -20.27
CA ASP A 122 17.25 21.05 -19.97
C ASP A 122 18.50 20.22 -20.32
N ALA A 123 19.25 20.69 -21.32
CA ALA A 123 20.44 20.03 -21.82
C ALA A 123 21.70 20.33 -21.01
N GLU A 124 21.68 21.33 -20.10
CA GLU A 124 22.80 21.61 -19.20
C GLU A 124 22.77 20.71 -17.95
N THR A 125 21.56 20.30 -17.54
CA THR A 125 21.33 19.42 -16.37
C THR A 125 20.90 18.00 -16.74
N ASP A 126 20.88 17.67 -18.02
CA ASP A 126 20.37 16.40 -18.56
C ASP A 126 18.99 16.03 -17.97
N THR A 127 18.13 17.03 -17.84
CA THR A 127 16.77 16.85 -17.30
C THR A 127 15.81 16.48 -18.42
N PHE A 128 15.00 15.45 -18.22
CA PHE A 128 13.97 15.06 -19.16
C PHE A 128 12.59 14.88 -18.52
N THR A 129 11.54 15.09 -19.32
CA THR A 129 10.14 14.86 -18.96
C THR A 129 9.51 13.76 -19.80
N ARG A 130 8.50 13.09 -19.27
CA ARG A 130 7.84 11.96 -19.97
C ARG A 130 6.47 12.37 -20.51
N GLU A 131 6.14 11.90 -21.71
CA GLU A 131 4.86 12.20 -22.39
C GLU A 131 3.80 11.09 -22.20
N THR A 132 4.24 9.84 -22.03
CA THR A 132 3.34 8.69 -21.78
C THR A 132 3.00 8.51 -20.29
N PRO A 133 1.78 8.09 -19.88
CA PRO A 133 1.39 7.88 -18.48
C PRO A 133 2.14 6.77 -17.72
N ALA A 134 2.09 6.78 -16.38
CA ALA A 134 2.85 5.84 -15.54
C ALA A 134 2.24 4.45 -15.56
N GLY A 135 3.04 3.46 -15.98
CA GLY A 135 2.68 2.05 -16.00
C GLY A 135 3.12 1.32 -14.73
N ASN A 136 2.80 0.02 -14.65
CA ASN A 136 3.12 -0.83 -13.50
C ASN A 136 4.62 -1.19 -13.41
N GLU A 137 5.33 -1.19 -14.53
CA GLU A 137 6.74 -1.59 -14.61
C GLU A 137 7.70 -0.53 -14.07
N GLY A 138 7.21 0.69 -13.87
CA GLY A 138 8.07 1.86 -13.60
C GLY A 138 8.95 2.19 -14.80
N GLY A 139 9.98 2.99 -14.56
CA GLY A 139 10.91 3.44 -15.60
C GLY A 139 11.95 4.38 -15.01
N LEU A 140 12.68 5.12 -15.84
CA LEU A 140 13.75 6.00 -15.36
C LEU A 140 13.27 7.01 -14.30
N GLY A 141 12.16 7.70 -14.51
CA GLY A 141 11.67 8.71 -13.57
C GLY A 141 10.50 8.28 -12.71
N SER A 142 10.11 7.00 -12.71
CA SER A 142 8.93 6.55 -11.96
C SER A 142 9.15 5.20 -11.26
N PRO A 143 8.69 5.06 -10.00
CA PRO A 143 8.71 3.78 -9.30
C PRO A 143 7.76 2.77 -9.95
N SER A 144 8.12 1.49 -9.87
CA SER A 144 7.28 0.36 -10.27
C SER A 144 6.24 0.04 -9.19
N ALA A 145 5.20 -0.68 -9.57
CA ALA A 145 4.20 -1.19 -8.64
C ALA A 145 4.82 -2.11 -7.55
N ALA A 146 5.90 -2.83 -7.90
CA ALA A 146 6.63 -3.67 -6.96
C ALA A 146 7.39 -2.87 -5.90
N GLU A 147 8.07 -1.80 -6.32
CA GLU A 147 8.75 -0.89 -5.39
C GLU A 147 7.76 -0.19 -4.47
N VAL A 148 6.63 0.26 -5.01
CA VAL A 148 5.56 0.85 -4.19
C VAL A 148 4.94 -0.17 -3.23
N ALA A 149 4.74 -1.43 -3.65
CA ALA A 149 4.25 -2.48 -2.76
C ALA A 149 5.19 -2.71 -1.56
N ALA A 150 6.49 -2.74 -1.83
CA ALA A 150 7.52 -2.90 -0.80
C ALA A 150 7.53 -1.71 0.17
N ALA A 151 7.52 -0.47 -0.34
CA ALA A 151 7.44 0.74 0.47
C ALA A 151 6.18 0.77 1.34
N LEU A 152 5.01 0.47 0.78
CA LEU A 152 3.74 0.38 1.53
C LEU A 152 3.70 -0.73 2.58
N SER A 153 4.69 -1.62 2.63
CA SER A 153 4.81 -2.67 3.64
C SER A 153 5.84 -2.31 4.72
N ASP A 154 6.65 -1.29 4.50
CA ASP A 154 7.57 -0.74 5.50
C ASP A 154 6.76 0.03 6.55
N PRO A 155 6.80 -0.37 7.83
CA PRO A 155 6.06 0.32 8.88
C PRO A 155 6.59 1.74 9.18
N ASN A 156 7.75 2.13 8.63
CA ASN A 156 8.30 3.49 8.69
C ASN A 156 8.32 4.18 7.31
N THR A 157 7.46 3.78 6.36
CA THR A 157 7.33 4.47 5.07
C THR A 157 6.89 5.94 5.24
N ASN A 158 7.33 6.80 4.33
CA ASN A 158 6.85 8.18 4.21
C ASN A 158 5.67 8.33 3.23
N MET A 159 5.22 7.24 2.61
CA MET A 159 4.07 7.29 1.71
C MET A 159 2.77 7.52 2.48
N GLY A 160 2.05 8.57 2.09
CA GLY A 160 0.67 8.79 2.53
C GLY A 160 -0.28 7.75 1.93
N SER A 161 -1.14 7.14 2.75
CA SER A 161 -2.16 6.19 2.28
C SER A 161 -3.47 6.32 3.04
N MET A 162 -4.57 6.01 2.37
CA MET A 162 -5.90 5.89 3.00
C MET A 162 -6.28 4.41 3.04
N ASN A 163 -6.25 3.76 4.20
CA ASN A 163 -6.50 2.32 4.28
C ASN A 163 -7.95 2.05 4.68
N PHE A 164 -8.66 1.31 3.84
CA PHE A 164 -10.02 0.84 4.10
C PHE A 164 -9.97 -0.69 4.22
N GLN A 165 -10.37 -1.22 5.37
CA GLN A 165 -10.37 -2.66 5.64
C GLN A 165 -11.78 -3.13 5.93
N PHE A 166 -12.35 -3.89 5.01
CA PHE A 166 -13.66 -4.49 5.11
C PHE A 166 -13.51 -5.88 5.70
N ASP A 167 -14.06 -6.06 6.90
CA ASP A 167 -14.00 -7.30 7.64
C ASP A 167 -15.36 -7.97 7.65
N TYR A 168 -15.37 -9.26 7.33
CA TYR A 168 -16.40 -10.20 7.77
C TYR A 168 -15.80 -11.06 8.88
N ILE A 169 -16.47 -11.13 10.03
CA ILE A 169 -16.04 -11.89 11.21
C ILE A 169 -17.16 -12.88 11.54
N SER A 170 -16.80 -14.15 11.65
CA SER A 170 -17.67 -15.17 12.22
C SER A 170 -17.28 -15.38 13.68
N TYR A 171 -18.27 -15.57 14.54
CA TYR A 171 -18.05 -15.86 15.94
C TYR A 171 -18.35 -17.32 16.26
N ASP A 172 -17.85 -17.77 17.40
CA ASP A 172 -18.18 -19.03 18.05
C ASP A 172 -18.06 -18.87 19.57
N GLY A 173 -18.47 -19.90 20.32
CA GLY A 173 -18.37 -19.93 21.78
C GLY A 173 -19.41 -20.81 22.45
N ASP A 174 -19.33 -20.89 23.77
CA ASP A 174 -20.15 -21.77 24.59
C ASP A 174 -21.60 -21.28 24.76
N ILE A 175 -21.88 -19.99 24.48
CA ILE A 175 -23.25 -19.48 24.60
C ILE A 175 -24.14 -19.94 23.44
N PRO A 176 -25.43 -20.29 23.70
CA PRO A 176 -26.34 -20.73 22.65
C PRO A 176 -26.46 -19.69 21.52
N GLY A 177 -26.22 -20.11 20.27
CA GLY A 177 -26.33 -19.24 19.08
C GLY A 177 -25.03 -18.55 18.65
N ALA A 178 -23.95 -18.65 19.44
CA ALA A 178 -22.65 -18.03 19.14
C ALA A 178 -22.12 -18.40 17.74
N GLY A 179 -22.14 -19.68 17.38
CA GLY A 179 -21.64 -20.17 16.09
C GLY A 179 -22.43 -19.72 14.86
N SER A 180 -23.56 -19.02 15.03
CA SER A 180 -24.31 -18.37 13.94
C SER A 180 -24.13 -16.86 13.89
N ALA A 181 -23.46 -16.28 14.88
CA ALA A 181 -23.28 -14.84 15.00
C ALA A 181 -22.15 -14.35 14.09
N SER A 182 -22.32 -13.14 13.56
CA SER A 182 -21.37 -12.53 12.64
C SER A 182 -21.29 -11.01 12.79
N ALA A 183 -20.21 -10.43 12.26
CA ALA A 183 -20.06 -9.00 12.11
C ALA A 183 -19.53 -8.63 10.73
N THR A 184 -20.02 -7.53 10.19
CA THR A 184 -19.47 -6.88 9.00
C THR A 184 -19.13 -5.44 9.34
N ARG A 185 -17.88 -5.04 9.12
CA ARG A 185 -17.42 -3.68 9.43
C ARG A 185 -16.38 -3.19 8.44
N MET A 186 -16.18 -1.87 8.41
CA MET A 186 -15.08 -1.20 7.73
C MET A 186 -14.22 -0.48 8.76
N LEU A 187 -12.94 -0.82 8.85
CA LEU A 187 -11.96 -0.04 9.59
C LEU A 187 -11.25 0.93 8.62
N TRP A 188 -11.40 2.22 8.88
CA TRP A 188 -10.68 3.27 8.17
C TRP A 188 -9.44 3.70 8.96
N GLN A 189 -8.25 3.58 8.36
CA GLN A 189 -6.97 3.91 8.97
C GLN A 189 -6.12 4.76 8.01
N PRO A 190 -6.27 6.10 8.00
CA PRO A 190 -5.37 6.95 7.25
C PRO A 190 -3.96 6.89 7.86
N SER A 191 -2.94 6.80 7.00
CA SER A 191 -1.54 6.94 7.39
C SER A 191 -0.96 8.14 6.67
N LEU A 192 -0.63 9.19 7.42
CA LEU A 192 -0.09 10.45 6.90
C LEU A 192 1.25 10.74 7.60
N PRO A 193 2.36 10.11 7.17
CA PRO A 193 3.63 10.19 7.87
C PRO A 193 4.28 11.57 7.72
N TYR A 194 4.75 12.15 8.81
CA TYR A 194 5.50 13.40 8.78
C TYR A 194 7.01 13.10 8.85
N LYS A 195 7.73 13.37 7.76
CA LYS A 195 9.18 13.15 7.67
C LYS A 195 9.92 14.11 8.62
N LEU A 196 10.59 13.57 9.64
CA LEU A 196 11.43 14.36 10.55
C LEU A 196 12.87 14.48 10.02
N ASN A 197 13.39 13.40 9.46
CA ASN A 197 14.67 13.33 8.74
C ASN A 197 14.67 12.10 7.81
N ASP A 198 15.80 11.80 7.16
CA ASP A 198 15.88 10.72 6.16
C ASP A 198 15.65 9.31 6.71
N THR A 199 15.67 9.12 8.03
CA THR A 199 15.50 7.81 8.67
C THR A 199 14.35 7.77 9.66
N THR A 200 13.74 8.91 9.98
CA THR A 200 12.80 9.03 11.10
C THR A 200 11.56 9.78 10.68
N ASN A 201 10.41 9.16 10.94
CA ASN A 201 9.09 9.70 10.60
C ASN A 201 8.20 9.69 11.85
N LEU A 202 7.30 10.67 11.93
CA LEU A 202 6.26 10.77 12.95
C LEU A 202 4.94 10.27 12.37
N PHE A 203 4.25 9.44 13.14
CA PHE A 203 2.96 8.86 12.80
C PHE A 203 1.90 9.34 13.78
N ILE A 204 0.76 9.76 13.24
CA ILE A 204 -0.48 9.99 13.98
C ILE A 204 -1.56 9.26 13.19
N ARG A 205 -1.99 8.11 13.67
CA ARG A 205 -2.87 7.22 12.92
C ARG A 205 -4.14 6.97 13.73
N PRO A 206 -5.29 7.53 13.32
CA PRO A 206 -6.57 7.10 13.86
C PRO A 206 -6.99 5.76 13.23
N ALA A 207 -7.76 4.99 13.99
CA ALA A 207 -8.37 3.75 13.56
C ALA A 207 -9.87 3.84 13.85
N ILE A 208 -10.65 4.11 12.80
CA ILE A 208 -12.07 4.46 12.92
C ILE A 208 -12.90 3.27 12.42
N PRO A 209 -13.52 2.49 13.32
CA PRO A 209 -14.39 1.38 12.95
C PRO A 209 -15.81 1.87 12.63
N VAL A 210 -16.28 1.57 11.43
CA VAL A 210 -17.68 1.71 11.01
C VAL A 210 -18.27 0.30 10.95
N ILE A 211 -19.19 -0.01 11.84
CA ILE A 211 -19.87 -1.29 11.93
C ILE A 211 -21.11 -1.20 11.03
N PHE A 212 -21.32 -2.18 10.16
CA PHE A 212 -22.52 -2.27 9.32
C PHE A 212 -23.56 -3.21 9.91
N SER A 213 -23.08 -4.28 10.54
CA SER A 213 -23.86 -5.22 11.30
C SER A 213 -22.97 -5.92 12.32
N GLN A 214 -23.44 -6.14 13.54
CA GLN A 214 -22.76 -7.00 14.50
C GLN A 214 -23.78 -7.65 15.41
N ASP A 215 -23.76 -8.98 15.45
CA ASP A 215 -24.58 -9.75 16.36
C ASP A 215 -24.02 -9.64 17.80
N VAL A 216 -24.83 -9.09 18.70
CA VAL A 216 -24.50 -8.91 20.12
C VAL A 216 -25.37 -9.84 20.98
N PRO A 217 -24.75 -10.64 21.88
CA PRO A 217 -25.49 -11.48 22.82
C PRO A 217 -26.42 -10.66 23.73
N GLN A 218 -27.64 -11.15 23.94
CA GLN A 218 -28.64 -10.51 24.80
C GLN A 218 -28.83 -11.27 26.12
N PRO A 219 -29.31 -10.61 27.19
CA PRO A 219 -29.55 -11.27 28.48
C PRO A 219 -30.55 -12.43 28.44
N ASP A 220 -31.44 -12.46 27.44
CA ASP A 220 -32.41 -13.54 27.23
C ASP A 220 -31.84 -14.74 26.45
N GLY A 221 -30.56 -14.70 26.09
CA GLY A 221 -29.86 -15.74 25.34
C GLY A 221 -30.06 -15.65 23.83
N SER A 222 -30.74 -14.63 23.33
CA SER A 222 -30.83 -14.33 21.89
C SER A 222 -29.65 -13.46 21.42
N PHE A 223 -29.61 -13.15 20.13
CA PHE A 223 -28.69 -12.17 19.55
C PHE A 223 -29.49 -11.04 18.91
N SER A 224 -29.03 -9.81 19.13
CA SER A 224 -29.49 -8.62 18.41
C SER A 224 -28.43 -8.23 17.40
N SER A 225 -28.80 -8.07 16.13
CA SER A 225 -27.90 -7.48 15.14
C SER A 225 -28.00 -5.97 15.26
N GLU A 226 -26.95 -5.35 15.76
CA GLU A 226 -26.82 -3.90 15.76
C GLU A 226 -26.58 -3.38 14.33
N GLY A 227 -26.99 -2.14 14.08
CA GLY A 227 -27.08 -1.55 12.74
C GLY A 227 -25.79 -0.87 12.28
N VAL A 228 -25.96 0.26 11.57
CA VAL A 228 -24.83 1.09 11.15
C VAL A 228 -24.43 1.99 12.31
N ASP A 229 -23.30 1.66 12.94
CA ASP A 229 -22.79 2.32 14.14
C ASP A 229 -21.30 2.63 14.00
N LEU A 230 -20.83 3.62 14.77
CA LEU A 230 -19.40 3.77 15.03
C LEU A 230 -19.05 2.90 16.23
N GLY A 231 -17.88 2.26 16.18
CA GLY A 231 -17.24 1.72 17.37
C GLY A 231 -16.21 2.71 17.93
N ASP A 232 -15.55 2.32 19.01
CA ASP A 232 -14.53 3.16 19.62
C ASP A 232 -13.33 3.39 18.69
N ILE A 233 -12.95 4.65 18.55
CA ILE A 233 -11.84 5.10 17.74
C ILE A 233 -10.53 4.84 18.50
N GLY A 234 -9.71 3.96 17.94
CA GLY A 234 -8.33 3.81 18.36
C GLY A 234 -7.44 4.91 17.76
N PHE A 235 -6.30 5.18 18.37
CA PHE A 235 -5.24 5.97 17.76
C PHE A 235 -3.86 5.50 18.21
N ASP A 236 -2.87 5.77 17.38
CA ASP A 236 -1.47 5.73 17.78
C ASP A 236 -0.74 7.02 17.43
N PHE A 237 0.21 7.37 18.30
CA PHE A 237 1.16 8.46 18.14
C PHE A 237 2.55 7.89 18.36
N SER A 238 3.31 7.70 17.29
CA SER A 238 4.62 7.05 17.35
C SER A 238 5.67 7.68 16.47
N VAL A 239 6.91 7.53 16.89
CA VAL A 239 8.09 7.87 16.09
C VAL A 239 8.70 6.58 15.58
N GLY A 240 8.81 6.45 14.26
CA GLY A 240 9.50 5.36 13.59
C GLY A 240 10.92 5.74 13.21
N LYS A 241 11.85 4.79 13.29
CA LYS A 241 13.23 4.97 12.85
C LYS A 241 13.76 3.73 12.13
N THR A 242 14.25 3.94 10.92
CA THR A 242 14.99 2.92 10.15
C THR A 242 16.47 2.97 10.55
N LEU A 243 16.99 1.83 11.00
CA LEU A 243 18.39 1.61 11.37
C LEU A 243 19.17 0.97 10.21
N PRO A 244 20.51 1.06 10.23
CA PRO A 244 21.34 0.32 9.29
C PRO A 244 21.01 -1.17 9.28
N GLY A 245 20.97 -1.77 8.09
CA GLY A 245 20.60 -3.18 7.92
C GLY A 245 19.11 -3.45 7.86
N GLY A 246 18.26 -2.41 7.79
CA GLY A 246 16.82 -2.55 7.54
C GLY A 246 15.98 -2.89 8.76
N ILE A 247 16.52 -2.72 9.97
CA ILE A 247 15.72 -2.83 11.19
C ILE A 247 14.95 -1.53 11.40
N VAL A 248 13.64 -1.63 11.59
CA VAL A 248 12.77 -0.50 11.91
C VAL A 248 12.32 -0.63 13.35
N LEU A 249 12.44 0.45 14.11
CA LEU A 249 11.90 0.56 15.46
C LEU A 249 10.81 1.63 15.47
N LEU A 250 9.68 1.34 16.10
CA LEU A 250 8.66 2.34 16.44
C LEU A 250 8.47 2.36 17.94
N GLY A 251 8.27 3.56 18.49
CA GLY A 251 7.92 3.75 19.89
C GLY A 251 6.95 4.92 20.03
N GLY A 252 5.95 4.76 20.88
CA GLY A 252 4.86 5.72 20.94
C GLY A 252 3.86 5.44 22.05
N LEU A 253 2.70 6.06 21.88
CA LEU A 253 1.51 5.85 22.69
C LEU A 253 0.39 5.31 21.80
N ALA A 254 -0.40 4.41 22.35
CA ALA A 254 -1.65 3.95 21.77
C ALA A 254 -2.79 4.29 22.73
N GLY A 255 -3.95 4.65 22.18
CA GLY A 255 -5.13 4.91 22.97
C GLY A 255 -6.42 4.55 22.25
N THR A 256 -7.51 4.55 23.01
CA THR A 256 -8.88 4.27 22.54
C THR A 256 -9.82 5.31 23.13
N LEU A 257 -10.72 5.83 22.31
CA LEU A 257 -11.66 6.90 22.64
C LEU A 257 -13.08 6.33 22.74
N PRO A 258 -13.86 6.67 23.80
CA PRO A 258 -15.26 6.25 23.93
C PRO A 258 -16.12 7.04 22.94
N THR A 259 -16.21 6.51 21.73
CA THR A 259 -16.82 7.19 20.57
C THR A 259 -17.81 6.29 19.86
N ALA A 260 -18.01 5.08 20.36
CA ALA A 260 -19.07 4.22 19.92
C ALA A 260 -20.43 4.94 20.00
N THR A 261 -21.27 4.74 18.99
CA THR A 261 -22.63 5.31 18.97
C THR A 261 -23.65 4.41 19.66
N ASN A 262 -23.23 3.22 20.04
CA ASN A 262 -24.01 2.19 20.68
C ASN A 262 -23.16 1.55 21.78
N ASP A 263 -23.61 1.68 23.03
CA ASP A 263 -22.93 1.19 24.24
C ASP A 263 -22.62 -0.32 24.16
N SER A 264 -23.38 -1.09 23.39
CA SER A 264 -23.13 -2.53 23.17
C SER A 264 -21.92 -2.82 22.27
N LEU A 265 -21.37 -1.80 21.60
CA LEU A 265 -20.27 -1.90 20.64
C LEU A 265 -19.01 -1.11 21.08
N GLY A 266 -19.06 -0.48 22.25
CA GLY A 266 -17.99 0.31 22.84
C GLY A 266 -17.63 -0.14 24.25
N LEU A 267 -16.62 0.51 24.82
CA LEU A 267 -16.19 0.32 26.20
C LEU A 267 -16.57 1.50 27.10
N ASP A 268 -17.06 2.60 26.53
CA ASP A 268 -17.35 3.87 27.25
C ASP A 268 -16.21 4.36 28.16
N GLN A 269 -14.98 3.99 27.79
CA GLN A 269 -13.74 4.27 28.50
C GLN A 269 -12.68 4.88 27.58
N TRP A 270 -11.90 5.78 28.16
CA TRP A 270 -10.64 6.25 27.62
C TRP A 270 -9.55 5.26 27.99
N LEU A 271 -8.94 4.65 26.99
CA LEU A 271 -7.78 3.80 27.19
C LEU A 271 -6.52 4.52 26.71
N LEU A 272 -5.41 4.38 27.44
CA LEU A 272 -4.13 4.95 27.05
C LEU A 272 -2.97 4.11 27.57
N GLY A 273 -1.91 3.99 26.77
CA GLY A 273 -0.64 3.46 27.26
C GLY A 273 0.44 3.36 26.19
N PRO A 274 1.57 2.72 26.49
CA PRO A 274 2.71 2.67 25.59
C PRO A 274 2.49 1.69 24.44
N GLU A 275 3.16 1.97 23.32
CA GLU A 275 3.35 1.03 22.22
C GLU A 275 4.81 0.99 21.73
N ALA A 276 5.17 -0.15 21.15
CA ALA A 276 6.44 -0.34 20.49
C ALA A 276 6.31 -1.34 19.34
N ALA A 277 7.12 -1.16 18.30
CA ALA A 277 7.24 -2.13 17.23
C ALA A 277 8.70 -2.36 16.85
N VAL A 278 8.98 -3.56 16.37
CA VAL A 278 10.22 -3.93 15.70
C VAL A 278 9.88 -4.63 14.40
N ALA A 279 10.55 -4.24 13.32
CA ALA A 279 10.43 -4.89 12.03
C ALA A 279 11.78 -5.03 11.34
N MET A 280 11.86 -6.02 10.45
CA MET A 280 12.96 -6.22 9.53
C MET A 280 12.43 -5.99 8.12
N VAL A 281 12.98 -4.99 7.45
CA VAL A 281 12.67 -4.58 6.08
C VAL A 281 13.87 -4.94 5.21
N GLN A 282 13.66 -5.81 4.23
CA GLN A 282 14.68 -6.33 3.35
C GLN A 282 14.15 -6.39 1.92
N LYS A 283 15.04 -6.67 0.95
CA LYS A 283 14.64 -6.86 -0.45
C LYS A 283 13.59 -7.98 -0.63
N TRP A 284 13.64 -9.02 0.21
CA TRP A 284 12.67 -10.12 0.17
C TRP A 284 11.30 -9.75 0.71
N GLY A 285 11.18 -8.67 1.49
CA GLY A 285 9.94 -8.33 2.18
C GLY A 285 10.13 -7.75 3.58
N VAL A 286 9.06 -7.79 4.35
CA VAL A 286 8.99 -7.28 5.71
C VAL A 286 8.50 -8.37 6.66
N LEU A 287 9.02 -8.38 7.89
CA LEU A 287 8.49 -9.14 9.02
C LEU A 287 8.61 -8.27 10.27
N GLY A 288 7.55 -8.21 11.08
CA GLY A 288 7.59 -7.41 12.31
C GLY A 288 6.48 -7.74 13.29
N VAL A 289 6.59 -7.09 14.45
CA VAL A 289 5.59 -7.14 15.52
C VAL A 289 5.45 -5.75 16.13
N LEU A 290 4.22 -5.36 16.40
CA LEU A 290 3.81 -4.19 17.18
C LEU A 290 3.08 -4.70 18.41
N VAL A 291 3.40 -4.14 19.58
CA VAL A 291 2.75 -4.44 20.85
C VAL A 291 2.38 -3.12 21.52
N SER A 292 1.18 -3.07 22.08
CA SER A 292 0.73 -1.99 22.94
C SER A 292 0.14 -2.55 24.23
N HIS A 293 0.14 -1.73 25.26
CA HIS A 293 -0.61 -2.02 26.48
C HIS A 293 -1.37 -0.76 26.86
N GLN A 294 -2.66 -0.89 27.13
CA GLN A 294 -3.53 0.23 27.48
C GLN A 294 -4.28 -0.09 28.77
N TRP A 295 -4.42 0.93 29.60
CA TRP A 295 -5.28 0.93 30.77
C TRP A 295 -6.42 1.90 30.54
N ASP A 296 -7.57 1.65 31.15
CA ASP A 296 -8.56 2.70 31.36
C ASP A 296 -7.97 3.81 32.23
N ILE A 297 -8.22 5.06 31.84
CA ILE A 297 -7.75 6.27 32.55
C ILE A 297 -8.90 7.21 32.91
N ALA A 298 -10.06 7.02 32.30
CA ALA A 298 -11.32 7.71 32.55
C ALA A 298 -12.45 6.94 31.86
N GLY A 299 -13.70 7.11 32.31
CA GLY A 299 -14.87 6.48 31.68
C GLY A 299 -16.10 6.56 32.58
N GLU A 300 -17.25 6.14 32.06
CA GLU A 300 -18.51 6.14 32.78
C GLU A 300 -18.85 4.79 33.43
N ASP A 301 -18.15 3.73 33.02
CA ASP A 301 -18.34 2.35 33.47
C ASP A 301 -17.68 2.04 34.83
N ASP A 302 -18.22 1.01 35.52
CA ASP A 302 -17.81 0.58 36.86
C ASP A 302 -16.81 -0.59 36.87
N TYR A 303 -16.39 -1.08 35.70
CA TYR A 303 -15.37 -2.12 35.54
C TYR A 303 -14.03 -1.55 35.07
N ASP A 304 -12.92 -2.16 35.46
CA ASP A 304 -11.58 -1.79 34.99
C ASP A 304 -11.27 -2.46 33.64
N THR A 305 -10.49 -1.79 32.78
CA THR A 305 -10.01 -2.36 31.51
C THR A 305 -8.50 -2.27 31.40
N SER A 306 -7.84 -3.43 31.30
CA SER A 306 -6.42 -3.53 30.98
C SER A 306 -6.21 -4.51 29.84
N ILE A 307 -5.66 -4.03 28.71
CA ILE A 307 -5.50 -4.81 27.48
C ILE A 307 -4.07 -4.71 26.97
N THR A 308 -3.40 -5.86 26.82
CA THR A 308 -2.22 -5.97 25.96
C THR A 308 -2.66 -6.36 24.56
N GLY A 309 -2.43 -5.48 23.58
CA GLY A 309 -2.78 -5.71 22.18
C GLY A 309 -1.54 -5.75 21.30
N GLY A 310 -1.72 -6.17 20.06
CA GLY A 310 -0.66 -6.05 19.07
C GLY A 310 -1.01 -6.60 17.71
N GLN A 311 -0.06 -6.48 16.80
CA GLN A 311 -0.11 -7.03 15.46
C GLN A 311 1.23 -7.65 15.15
N TYR A 312 1.24 -8.89 14.68
CA TYR A 312 2.40 -9.39 13.93
C TYR A 312 2.07 -9.30 12.45
N PHE A 313 3.05 -8.93 11.65
CA PHE A 313 2.83 -8.67 10.24
C PHE A 313 4.01 -9.15 9.42
N TYR A 314 3.69 -9.59 8.21
CA TYR A 314 4.70 -9.97 7.22
C TYR A 314 4.18 -9.66 5.82
N ALA A 315 5.12 -9.36 4.92
CA ALA A 315 4.83 -9.19 3.50
C ALA A 315 6.03 -9.66 2.68
N PHE A 316 5.88 -10.79 2.00
CA PHE A 316 6.89 -11.33 1.10
C PHE A 316 6.67 -10.79 -0.30
N ASN A 317 7.69 -10.10 -0.84
CA ASN A 317 7.63 -9.46 -2.14
C ASN A 317 7.68 -10.52 -3.26
N LEU A 318 6.67 -10.51 -4.13
CA LEU A 318 6.66 -11.23 -5.40
C LEU A 318 6.85 -10.24 -6.56
N LYS A 319 6.72 -10.74 -7.79
CA LYS A 319 6.85 -9.90 -8.99
C LYS A 319 5.64 -8.98 -9.17
N ASP A 320 5.87 -7.89 -9.91
CA ASP A 320 4.84 -6.99 -10.42
C ASP A 320 3.96 -6.34 -9.33
N GLY A 321 4.42 -6.26 -8.09
CA GLY A 321 3.62 -5.70 -6.98
C GLY A 321 2.69 -6.69 -6.29
N TRP A 322 2.78 -7.98 -6.60
CA TRP A 322 2.15 -9.02 -5.79
C TRP A 322 2.94 -9.27 -4.50
N GLN A 323 2.22 -9.57 -3.42
CA GLN A 323 2.81 -9.99 -2.15
C GLN A 323 1.98 -11.10 -1.51
N ILE A 324 2.64 -12.01 -0.79
CA ILE A 324 1.99 -12.86 0.21
C ILE A 324 2.15 -12.15 1.54
N ASN A 325 1.04 -11.79 2.19
CA ASN A 325 1.09 -10.97 3.38
C ASN A 325 -0.08 -11.24 4.33
N ALA A 326 0.14 -10.99 5.61
CA ALA A 326 -0.92 -10.87 6.59
C ALA A 326 -0.49 -9.92 7.71
N SER A 327 -1.48 -9.33 8.37
CA SER A 327 -1.28 -8.43 9.50
C SER A 327 -2.33 -8.67 10.62
N PRO A 328 -2.46 -9.92 11.12
CA PRO A 328 -3.40 -10.30 12.17
C PRO A 328 -3.14 -9.55 13.48
N THR A 329 -4.23 -9.12 14.12
CA THR A 329 -4.22 -8.45 15.42
C THR A 329 -4.57 -9.43 16.53
N PHE A 330 -3.81 -9.43 17.61
CA PHE A 330 -4.05 -10.21 18.82
C PHE A 330 -4.33 -9.29 20.01
N SER A 331 -4.98 -9.82 21.04
CA SER A 331 -5.25 -9.10 22.28
C SER A 331 -5.31 -10.03 23.48
N TYR A 332 -4.96 -9.49 24.64
CA TYR A 332 -5.07 -10.13 25.94
C TYR A 332 -5.72 -9.15 26.91
N ASN A 333 -6.96 -9.43 27.32
CA ASN A 333 -7.68 -8.69 28.36
C ASN A 333 -7.30 -9.27 29.73
N HIS A 334 -6.64 -8.47 30.56
CA HIS A 334 -6.17 -8.87 31.89
C HIS A 334 -7.30 -9.04 32.90
N GLU A 335 -8.42 -8.34 32.68
CA GLU A 335 -9.59 -8.30 33.57
C GLU A 335 -10.68 -9.32 33.21
N ALA A 336 -10.62 -9.91 32.00
CA ALA A 336 -11.55 -10.95 31.60
C ALA A 336 -11.46 -12.21 32.48
N SER A 337 -12.54 -12.99 32.57
CA SER A 337 -12.54 -14.25 33.31
C SER A 337 -11.60 -15.29 32.68
N SER A 338 -11.20 -16.30 33.46
CA SER A 338 -10.38 -17.41 32.95
C SER A 338 -11.03 -18.05 31.73
N GLY A 339 -10.24 -18.29 30.67
CA GLY A 339 -10.74 -18.77 29.37
C GLY A 339 -11.07 -17.64 28.37
N ASN A 340 -11.35 -16.43 28.86
CA ASN A 340 -11.82 -15.32 28.03
C ASN A 340 -10.79 -14.21 27.80
N LYS A 341 -9.55 -14.42 28.25
CA LYS A 341 -8.52 -13.39 28.22
C LYS A 341 -7.88 -13.18 26.86
N TRP A 342 -7.67 -14.25 26.08
CA TRP A 342 -6.74 -14.22 24.96
C TRP A 342 -7.42 -14.43 23.60
N THR A 343 -7.15 -13.52 22.68
CA THR A 343 -7.51 -13.64 21.27
C THR A 343 -6.24 -13.66 20.42
N PHE A 344 -6.05 -14.73 19.65
CA PHE A 344 -4.86 -14.90 18.80
C PHE A 344 -5.21 -15.55 17.46
N PRO A 345 -5.18 -14.78 16.36
CA PRO A 345 -5.35 -15.31 15.02
C PRO A 345 -4.04 -15.73 14.37
N LEU A 346 -4.13 -16.75 13.50
CA LEU A 346 -3.19 -17.04 12.43
C LEU A 346 -3.72 -16.48 11.13
N GLY A 347 -2.97 -15.55 10.52
CA GLY A 347 -3.36 -14.87 9.29
C GLY A 347 -2.54 -15.28 8.08
N ILE A 348 -3.19 -15.40 6.92
CA ILE A 348 -2.56 -15.54 5.60
C ILE A 348 -3.35 -14.72 4.58
N GLY A 349 -2.66 -14.22 3.55
CA GLY A 349 -3.31 -13.44 2.51
C GLY A 349 -2.41 -13.16 1.33
N ALA A 350 -2.99 -12.44 0.38
CA ALA A 350 -2.28 -11.90 -0.76
C ALA A 350 -2.71 -10.45 -0.99
N SER A 351 -1.79 -9.65 -1.51
CA SER A 351 -2.10 -8.30 -1.96
C SER A 351 -1.43 -7.98 -3.28
N LYS A 352 -2.02 -7.02 -3.99
CA LYS A 352 -1.55 -6.51 -5.28
C LYS A 352 -1.53 -5.00 -5.23
N THR A 353 -0.36 -4.42 -5.46
CA THR A 353 -0.22 -3.01 -5.80
C THR A 353 -0.25 -2.83 -7.31
N THR A 354 -0.94 -1.80 -7.77
CA THR A 354 -1.04 -1.44 -9.19
C THR A 354 -1.21 0.08 -9.32
N LEU A 355 -0.72 0.65 -10.41
CA LEU A 355 -0.89 2.06 -10.74
C LEU A 355 -2.12 2.21 -11.64
N PHE A 356 -3.08 3.00 -11.20
CA PHE A 356 -4.26 3.38 -11.98
C PHE A 356 -4.31 4.90 -12.09
N GLY A 357 -4.28 5.42 -13.33
CA GLY A 357 -4.27 6.86 -13.58
C GLY A 357 -3.10 7.59 -12.91
N GLY A 358 -1.93 6.94 -12.84
CA GLY A 358 -0.73 7.49 -12.18
C GLY A 358 -0.77 7.47 -10.65
N ARG A 359 -1.81 6.91 -10.04
CA ARG A 359 -1.92 6.71 -8.59
C ARG A 359 -1.71 5.24 -8.23
N PRO A 360 -0.88 4.91 -7.23
CA PRO A 360 -0.80 3.55 -6.71
C PRO A 360 -2.02 3.19 -5.86
N TRP A 361 -2.49 1.96 -6.05
CA TRP A 361 -3.57 1.34 -5.31
C TRP A 361 -3.13 -0.04 -4.85
N LYS A 362 -3.24 -0.33 -3.55
CA LYS A 362 -3.00 -1.66 -3.00
C LYS A 362 -4.34 -2.30 -2.64
N PHE A 363 -4.56 -3.50 -3.16
CA PHE A 363 -5.72 -4.33 -2.86
C PHE A 363 -5.26 -5.57 -2.12
N GLY A 364 -5.93 -5.95 -1.04
CA GLY A 364 -5.57 -7.12 -0.24
C GLY A 364 -6.76 -8.00 0.07
N LEU A 365 -6.48 -9.30 0.22
CA LEU A 365 -7.42 -10.26 0.80
C LEU A 365 -6.65 -11.11 1.82
N GLN A 366 -7.15 -11.16 3.05
CA GLN A 366 -6.59 -11.97 4.12
C GLN A 366 -7.66 -12.85 4.75
N TYR A 367 -7.26 -14.05 5.16
CA TYR A 367 -8.03 -14.96 5.99
C TYR A 367 -7.29 -15.15 7.31
N TRP A 368 -8.00 -14.92 8.42
CA TRP A 368 -7.49 -15.10 9.77
C TRP A 368 -8.31 -16.19 10.45
N HIS A 369 -7.64 -17.17 11.03
CA HIS A 369 -8.26 -18.19 11.87
C HIS A 369 -7.81 -18.02 13.31
N TYR A 370 -8.75 -17.89 14.23
CA TYR A 370 -8.49 -17.65 15.64
C TYR A 370 -8.21 -18.99 16.33
N VAL A 371 -6.93 -19.27 16.53
CA VAL A 371 -6.49 -20.47 17.29
C VAL A 371 -6.71 -20.29 18.80
N LYS A 372 -6.93 -19.05 19.22
CA LYS A 372 -7.43 -18.66 20.54
C LYS A 372 -8.44 -17.54 20.39
N SER A 373 -9.54 -17.68 21.11
CA SER A 373 -10.62 -16.73 21.26
C SER A 373 -11.28 -16.97 22.63
N PRO A 374 -12.05 -16.01 23.16
CA PRO A 374 -12.82 -16.22 24.38
C PRO A 374 -13.77 -17.41 24.29
N ASP A 375 -13.75 -18.28 25.30
CA ASP A 375 -14.60 -19.48 25.39
C ASP A 375 -16.11 -19.12 25.36
N ASN A 376 -16.50 -17.99 25.96
CA ASN A 376 -17.91 -17.59 26.01
C ASN A 376 -18.45 -17.14 24.65
N PHE A 377 -17.78 -16.19 24.02
CA PHE A 377 -18.15 -15.58 22.75
C PHE A 377 -16.94 -14.85 22.17
N GLY A 378 -16.46 -15.30 21.03
CA GLY A 378 -15.25 -14.77 20.41
C GLY A 378 -15.20 -15.03 18.91
N PRO A 379 -14.29 -14.35 18.20
CA PRO A 379 -14.12 -14.57 16.76
C PRO A 379 -13.56 -15.99 16.51
N ASP A 380 -14.09 -16.68 15.50
CA ASP A 380 -13.58 -17.97 15.00
C ASP A 380 -12.71 -17.76 13.75
N TYR A 381 -13.23 -17.01 12.78
CA TYR A 381 -12.45 -16.59 11.63
C TYR A 381 -12.86 -15.20 11.14
N GLN A 382 -11.93 -14.58 10.43
CA GLN A 382 -12.14 -13.28 9.78
C GLN A 382 -11.64 -13.31 8.34
N ILE A 383 -12.42 -12.73 7.44
CA ILE A 383 -12.03 -12.43 6.07
C ILE A 383 -11.89 -10.92 5.96
N ARG A 384 -10.71 -10.44 5.58
CA ARG A 384 -10.42 -9.02 5.39
C ARG A 384 -10.15 -8.72 3.93
N PHE A 385 -10.98 -7.89 3.32
CA PHE A 385 -10.66 -7.24 2.06
C PHE A 385 -10.14 -5.83 2.33
N SER A 386 -9.04 -5.43 1.70
CA SER A 386 -8.48 -4.09 1.90
C SER A 386 -8.29 -3.33 0.59
N VAL A 387 -8.51 -2.02 0.66
CA VAL A 387 -8.26 -1.06 -0.42
C VAL A 387 -7.47 0.09 0.17
N SER A 388 -6.30 0.36 -0.42
CA SER A 388 -5.37 1.37 0.07
C SER A 388 -4.80 2.20 -1.09
N PRO A 389 -5.49 3.28 -1.52
CA PRO A 389 -4.90 4.26 -2.41
C PRO A 389 -3.77 5.04 -1.72
N VAL A 390 -2.70 5.28 -2.46
CA VAL A 390 -1.67 6.26 -2.11
C VAL A 390 -2.19 7.65 -2.41
N ILE A 391 -1.90 8.58 -1.50
CA ILE A 391 -2.33 9.97 -1.60
C ILE A 391 -1.13 10.91 -1.54
N LYS A 392 -1.30 12.09 -2.13
CA LYS A 392 -0.39 13.21 -1.91
C LYS A 392 -0.63 13.73 -0.49
N LEU A 393 0.43 13.87 0.29
CA LEU A 393 0.36 14.52 1.60
C LEU A 393 0.05 16.01 1.43
N PRO A 394 -0.71 16.63 2.35
CA PRO A 394 -1.17 18.00 2.20
C PRO A 394 -0.13 19.09 2.53
N TRP A 395 1.07 18.71 3.00
CA TRP A 395 2.17 19.62 3.37
C TRP A 395 3.32 19.59 2.38
#